data_AF-A0A933NK70-F1
#
_entry.id   AF-A0A933NK70-F1
#
_cell.length_a   1.000
_cell.length_b   1.000
_cell.length_c   1.000
_cell.angle_alpha   90.00
_cell.angle_beta   90.00
_cell.angle_gamma   90.00
#
_symmetry.space_group_name_H-M   'P 1'
#
loop_
_entity.id
_entity.type
_entity.pdbx_description
1 polymer ?
#
loop_
_entity_poly.entity_id
_entity_poly.type
_entity_poly.pdbx_seq_one_letter_code
_entity_poly.pdbx_strand_id
1 'polypeptide(L)'
;ASGRLFGLVHLLSKAAAEFAAIVSDRELPTVLVTGEMYVRCDEFSNDFTIRKLEERGIRTRLSPFNEWLEYVDRWNVEEGRRGGFGAQISSAIQRRIQRLTYQAVQKRLGWPARTTVKESVAAAAPYIRRALGGEAVLTLGGAVHEWREGVIDGVVSIGPLECMPNKIAESQFFHVAGQEGLLSLTLPLNGDPIDPEVLDTFAFEVHARCRARQAAAAVGQQTGKLHGV
;
A
#
# COMPACT_ATOMS: atom_id res chain seq x y z
N ALA A 1 3.20 -5.04 28.41
CA ALA A 1 4.00 -6.00 27.63
C ALA A 1 5.41 -5.45 27.43
N SER A 2 6.44 -6.21 27.79
CA SER A 2 7.84 -5.81 28.05
C SER A 2 8.67 -5.31 26.86
N GLY A 3 8.07 -4.82 25.77
CA GLY A 3 8.78 -4.37 24.56
C GLY A 3 9.44 -5.50 23.76
N ARG A 4 9.83 -6.59 24.42
CA ARG A 4 10.41 -7.81 23.82
C ARG A 4 9.38 -8.70 23.12
N LEU A 5 8.09 -8.50 23.38
CA LEU A 5 6.97 -9.27 22.80
C LEU A 5 7.25 -10.79 22.74
N PHE A 6 7.69 -11.36 23.88
CA PHE A 6 8.03 -12.79 23.99
C PHE A 6 9.08 -13.27 22.95
N GLY A 7 10.04 -12.40 22.58
CA GLY A 7 11.12 -12.72 21.64
C GLY A 7 10.81 -12.37 20.18
N LEU A 8 9.55 -12.03 19.85
CA LEU A 8 9.13 -11.73 18.48
C LEU A 8 9.95 -10.60 17.84
N VAL A 9 10.24 -9.53 18.58
CA VAL A 9 11.03 -8.40 18.07
C VAL A 9 12.45 -8.83 17.69
N HIS A 10 13.05 -9.73 18.48
CA HIS A 10 14.38 -10.26 18.19
C HIS A 10 14.36 -11.14 16.94
N LEU A 11 13.36 -12.03 16.83
CA LEU A 11 13.18 -12.88 15.65
C LEU A 11 13.02 -12.04 14.37
N LEU A 12 12.15 -11.04 14.39
CA LEU A 12 11.95 -10.11 13.28
C LEU A 12 13.22 -9.33 12.93
N SER A 13 13.96 -8.89 13.95
CA SER A 13 15.23 -8.16 13.73
C SER A 13 16.29 -9.03 13.08
N LYS A 14 16.35 -10.33 13.43
CA LYS A 14 17.25 -11.30 12.81
C LYS A 14 16.87 -11.56 11.36
N ALA A 15 15.60 -11.88 11.11
CA ALA A 15 15.09 -12.09 9.75
C ALA A 15 15.32 -10.86 8.86
N ALA A 16 15.07 -9.65 9.38
CA ALA A 16 15.32 -8.41 8.66
C ALA A 16 16.80 -8.19 8.33
N ALA A 17 17.74 -8.69 9.14
CA ALA A 17 19.16 -8.63 8.84
C ALA A 17 19.54 -9.61 7.71
N GLU A 18 18.97 -10.82 7.72
CA GLU A 18 19.17 -11.82 6.67
C GLU A 18 18.59 -11.35 5.32
N PHE A 19 17.37 -10.77 5.32
CA PHE A 19 16.79 -10.16 4.13
C PHE A 19 17.59 -8.96 3.63
N ALA A 20 18.05 -8.07 4.53
CA ALA A 20 18.86 -6.92 4.14
C ALA A 20 20.16 -7.32 3.41
N ALA A 21 20.72 -8.50 3.70
CA ALA A 21 21.93 -8.99 3.05
C ALA A 21 21.72 -9.39 1.58
N ILE A 22 20.46 -9.59 1.14
CA ILE A 22 20.11 -9.94 -0.25
C ILE A 22 19.33 -8.83 -0.96
N VAL A 23 19.10 -7.69 -0.32
CA VAL A 23 18.45 -6.54 -0.96
C VAL A 23 19.37 -6.00 -2.05
N SER A 24 18.84 -5.91 -3.27
CA SER A 24 19.53 -5.28 -4.39
C SER A 24 19.39 -3.75 -4.32
N ASP A 25 20.42 -3.06 -4.77
CA ASP A 25 20.49 -1.61 -5.01
C ASP A 25 19.76 -1.17 -6.29
N ARG A 26 19.19 -2.10 -7.06
CA ARG A 26 18.40 -1.79 -8.25
C ARG A 26 17.26 -0.83 -7.91
N GLU A 27 17.26 0.31 -8.58
CA GLU A 27 16.11 1.20 -8.59
C GLU A 27 15.03 0.61 -9.49
N LEU A 28 13.92 0.21 -8.87
CA LEU A 28 12.74 -0.31 -9.54
C LEU A 28 11.55 0.60 -9.22
N PRO A 29 10.64 0.83 -10.17
CA PRO A 29 9.39 1.48 -9.83
C PRO A 29 8.63 0.64 -8.80
N THR A 30 7.94 1.32 -7.89
CA THR A 30 7.23 0.67 -6.78
C THR A 30 5.72 0.77 -6.99
N VAL A 31 5.02 -0.36 -7.07
CA VAL A 31 3.56 -0.39 -7.26
C VAL A 31 2.89 -0.96 -6.02
N LEU A 32 1.83 -0.29 -5.55
CA LEU A 32 0.98 -0.81 -4.49
C LEU A 32 -0.07 -1.76 -5.07
N VAL A 33 -0.12 -2.99 -4.55
CA VAL A 33 -1.22 -3.92 -4.75
C VAL A 33 -2.19 -3.76 -3.58
N THR A 34 -3.38 -3.27 -3.89
CA THR A 34 -4.44 -2.97 -2.93
C THR A 34 -5.77 -3.58 -3.41
N GLY A 35 -6.88 -3.23 -2.75
CA GLY A 35 -8.21 -3.73 -3.08
C GLY A 35 -8.78 -4.65 -2.00
N GLU A 36 -9.76 -5.45 -2.39
CA GLU A 36 -10.55 -6.31 -1.51
C GLU A 36 -9.65 -7.37 -0.85
N MET A 37 -9.73 -7.47 0.47
CA MET A 37 -8.75 -8.20 1.27
C MET A 37 -8.74 -9.72 1.01
N TYR A 38 -9.89 -10.34 0.75
CA TYR A 38 -9.98 -11.78 0.51
C TYR A 38 -9.25 -12.18 -0.78
N VAL A 39 -9.50 -11.49 -1.90
CA VAL A 39 -8.83 -11.76 -3.19
C VAL A 39 -7.37 -11.30 -3.17
N ARG A 40 -7.07 -10.17 -2.53
CA ARG A 40 -5.72 -9.61 -2.45
C ARG A 40 -4.75 -10.49 -1.64
N CYS A 41 -5.24 -11.14 -0.59
CA CYS A 41 -4.39 -11.94 0.32
C CYS A 41 -4.20 -13.40 -0.12
N ASP A 42 -4.95 -13.89 -1.11
CA ASP A 42 -4.80 -15.22 -1.67
C ASP A 42 -4.19 -15.17 -3.08
N GLU A 43 -2.95 -15.63 -3.24
CA GLU A 43 -2.22 -15.55 -4.52
C GLU A 43 -2.96 -16.29 -5.65
N PHE A 44 -3.63 -17.39 -5.36
CA PHE A 44 -4.36 -18.17 -6.37
C PHE A 44 -5.58 -17.39 -6.89
N SER A 45 -6.35 -16.78 -5.98
CA SER A 45 -7.53 -15.96 -6.33
C SER A 45 -7.19 -14.73 -7.15
N ASN A 46 -5.94 -14.24 -7.07
CA ASN A 46 -5.47 -13.11 -7.86
C ASN A 46 -4.50 -13.46 -8.99
N ASP A 47 -4.45 -14.74 -9.38
CA ASP A 47 -3.62 -15.21 -10.49
C ASP A 47 -2.16 -14.73 -10.37
N PHE A 48 -1.65 -14.82 -9.14
CA PHE A 48 -0.27 -14.50 -8.76
C PHE A 48 0.18 -13.10 -9.22
N THR A 49 -0.71 -12.10 -9.12
CA THR A 49 -0.49 -10.74 -9.66
C THR A 49 0.84 -10.14 -9.21
N ILE A 50 1.23 -10.31 -7.94
CA ILE A 50 2.51 -9.82 -7.41
C ILE A 50 3.69 -10.39 -8.20
N ARG A 51 3.72 -11.72 -8.40
CA ARG A 51 4.81 -12.38 -9.13
C ARG A 51 4.89 -11.90 -10.57
N LYS A 52 3.72 -11.76 -11.23
CA LYS A 52 3.63 -11.26 -12.60
C LYS A 52 4.13 -9.82 -12.74
N LEU A 53 3.88 -8.96 -11.75
CA LEU A 53 4.45 -7.60 -11.71
C LEU A 53 5.96 -7.63 -11.47
N GLU A 54 6.44 -8.49 -10.57
CA GLU A 54 7.87 -8.63 -10.25
C GLU A 54 8.69 -9.17 -11.43
N GLU A 55 8.15 -10.11 -12.20
CA GLU A 55 8.71 -10.59 -13.47
C GLU A 55 8.89 -9.46 -14.50
N ARG A 56 8.05 -8.43 -14.43
CA ARG A 56 8.13 -7.20 -15.24
C ARG A 56 9.06 -6.15 -14.65
N GLY A 57 9.84 -6.49 -13.61
CA GLY A 57 10.80 -5.60 -12.97
C GLY A 57 10.16 -4.51 -12.12
N ILE A 58 8.96 -4.75 -11.58
CA ILE A 58 8.27 -3.83 -10.67
C ILE A 58 8.48 -4.32 -9.23
N ARG A 59 8.88 -3.42 -8.34
CA ARG A 59 8.83 -3.69 -6.90
C ARG A 59 7.38 -3.60 -6.44
N THR A 60 6.85 -4.67 -5.84
CA THR A 60 5.49 -4.65 -5.34
C THR A 60 5.45 -4.34 -3.84
N ARG A 61 4.42 -3.60 -3.43
CA ARG A 61 4.04 -3.43 -2.02
C ARG A 61 2.62 -3.95 -1.88
N LEU A 62 2.35 -4.73 -0.83
CA LEU A 62 1.01 -5.23 -0.56
C LEU A 62 0.36 -4.39 0.55
N SER A 63 -0.86 -3.90 0.33
CA SER A 63 -1.64 -3.27 1.38
C SER A 63 -1.83 -4.26 2.56
N PRO A 64 -1.49 -3.88 3.79
CA PRO A 64 -1.36 -4.83 4.87
C PRO A 64 -2.72 -5.23 5.42
N PHE A 65 -2.99 -6.54 5.56
CA PHE A 65 -4.26 -7.08 6.09
C PHE A 65 -4.75 -6.41 7.39
N ASN A 66 -3.82 -6.07 8.29
CA ASN A 66 -4.18 -5.48 9.58
C ASN A 66 -4.77 -4.06 9.48
N GLU A 67 -4.67 -3.39 8.33
CA GLU A 67 -5.36 -2.11 8.10
C GLU A 67 -6.87 -2.26 8.21
N TRP A 68 -7.43 -3.38 7.72
CA TRP A 68 -8.87 -3.66 7.80
C TRP A 68 -9.33 -3.88 9.23
N LEU A 69 -8.56 -4.67 10.00
CA LEU A 69 -8.86 -4.89 11.42
C LEU A 69 -8.85 -3.60 12.22
N GLU A 70 -7.86 -2.74 11.99
CA GLU A 70 -7.76 -1.43 12.64
C GLU A 70 -8.89 -0.50 12.23
N TYR A 71 -9.31 -0.56 10.96
CA TYR A 71 -10.42 0.23 10.45
C TYR A 71 -11.74 -0.20 11.06
N VAL A 72 -12.03 -1.50 11.12
CA VAL A 72 -13.24 -2.03 11.74
C VAL A 72 -13.26 -1.73 13.25
N ASP A 73 -12.14 -1.87 13.95
CA ASP A 73 -12.06 -1.50 15.37
C ASP A 73 -12.35 0.00 15.57
N ARG A 74 -11.74 0.86 14.75
CA ARG A 74 -11.99 2.31 14.77
C ARG A 74 -13.45 2.62 14.46
N TRP A 75 -14.02 2.04 13.42
CA TRP A 75 -15.40 2.25 13.00
C TRP A 75 -16.38 1.84 14.10
N ASN A 76 -16.17 0.70 14.74
CA ASN A 76 -17.01 0.23 15.84
C ASN A 76 -16.94 1.15 17.07
N VAL A 77 -15.78 1.74 17.34
CA VAL A 77 -15.63 2.74 18.41
C VAL A 77 -16.34 4.04 18.05
N GLU A 78 -16.21 4.52 16.82
CA GLU A 78 -16.85 5.75 16.34
C GLU A 78 -18.39 5.64 16.30
N GLU A 79 -18.92 4.47 15.94
CA GLU A 79 -20.35 4.16 15.93
C GLU A 79 -20.91 3.80 17.32
N GLY A 80 -20.08 3.83 18.37
CA GLY A 80 -20.49 3.45 19.73
C GLY A 80 -20.85 1.96 19.91
N ARG A 81 -20.61 1.11 18.91
CA ARG A 81 -20.88 -0.34 18.93
C ARG A 81 -19.88 -1.12 19.77
N ARG A 82 -18.70 -0.55 19.99
CA ARG A 82 -17.63 -1.10 20.83
C ARG A 82 -17.09 0.02 21.71
N GLY A 83 -17.28 -0.10 23.01
CA GLY A 83 -16.94 0.95 23.97
C GLY A 83 -16.39 0.42 25.29
N GLY A 84 -15.95 1.34 26.15
CA GLY A 84 -15.42 1.03 27.47
C GLY A 84 -13.90 0.82 27.53
N PHE A 85 -13.38 0.83 28.76
CA PHE A 85 -11.95 0.79 29.07
C PHE A 85 -11.25 -0.45 28.52
N GLY A 86 -11.90 -1.61 28.53
CA GLY A 86 -11.34 -2.87 28.02
C GLY A 86 -11.09 -2.86 26.50
N ALA A 87 -12.00 -2.30 25.71
CA ALA A 87 -11.82 -2.16 24.27
C ALA A 87 -10.64 -1.23 23.96
N GLN A 88 -10.55 -0.09 24.65
CA GLN A 88 -9.46 0.87 24.47
C GLN A 88 -8.08 0.28 24.81
N ILE A 89 -8.00 -0.53 25.89
CA ILE A 89 -6.77 -1.26 26.24
C ILE A 89 -6.40 -2.26 25.14
N SER A 90 -7.36 -3.05 24.66
CA SER A 90 -7.13 -4.04 23.61
C SER A 90 -6.57 -3.38 22.35
N SER A 91 -7.20 -2.31 21.87
CA SER A 91 -6.74 -1.55 20.69
C SER A 91 -5.36 -0.91 20.94
N ALA A 92 -5.08 -0.43 22.16
CA ALA A 92 -3.78 0.12 22.51
C ALA A 92 -2.67 -0.94 22.50
N ILE A 93 -2.97 -2.15 22.96
CA ILE A 93 -2.03 -3.29 22.91
C ILE A 93 -1.76 -3.69 21.46
N GLN A 94 -2.80 -3.84 20.63
CA GLN A 94 -2.66 -4.18 19.20
C GLN A 94 -1.79 -3.15 18.47
N ARG A 95 -2.10 -1.86 18.61
CA ARG A 95 -1.29 -0.77 18.03
C ARG A 95 0.16 -0.80 18.50
N ARG A 96 0.39 -1.13 19.79
CA ARG A 96 1.75 -1.26 20.33
C ARG A 96 2.48 -2.44 19.72
N ILE A 97 1.83 -3.60 19.59
CA ILE A 97 2.43 -4.79 18.97
C ILE A 97 2.83 -4.48 17.54
N GLN A 98 1.90 -3.99 16.72
CA GLN A 98 2.14 -3.64 15.32
C GLN A 98 3.26 -2.62 15.15
N ARG A 99 3.30 -1.58 15.98
CA ARG A 99 4.36 -0.57 15.93
C ARG A 99 5.73 -1.19 16.22
N LEU A 100 5.82 -2.00 17.28
CA LEU A 100 7.09 -2.63 17.66
C LEU A 100 7.57 -3.65 16.62
N THR A 101 6.66 -4.45 16.05
CA THR A 101 7.01 -5.42 15.01
C THR A 101 7.42 -4.73 13.71
N TYR A 102 6.71 -3.67 13.31
CA TYR A 102 7.07 -2.89 12.12
C TYR A 102 8.44 -2.22 12.29
N GLN A 103 8.67 -1.53 13.42
CA GLN A 103 9.94 -0.86 13.70
C GLN A 103 11.14 -1.81 13.78
N ALA A 104 10.93 -3.06 14.20
CA ALA A 104 11.98 -4.07 14.24
C ALA A 104 12.54 -4.38 12.84
N VAL A 105 11.73 -4.22 11.80
CA VAL A 105 12.06 -4.53 10.40
C VAL A 105 12.38 -3.27 9.60
N GLN A 106 11.59 -2.21 9.80
CA GLN A 106 11.56 -1.01 8.97
C GLN A 106 12.95 -0.41 8.70
N LYS A 107 13.76 -0.22 9.74
CA LYS A 107 15.07 0.44 9.61
C LYS A 107 16.06 -0.40 8.79
N ARG A 108 16.03 -1.72 8.91
CA ARG A 108 16.99 -2.62 8.23
C ARG A 108 16.64 -2.80 6.76
N LEU A 109 15.35 -2.85 6.43
CA LEU A 109 14.87 -3.02 5.06
C LEU A 109 14.58 -1.70 4.34
N GLY A 110 14.85 -0.56 4.97
CA GLY A 110 14.59 0.75 4.39
C GLY A 110 13.11 0.99 4.09
N TRP A 111 12.20 0.37 4.83
CA TRP A 111 10.76 0.56 4.60
C TRP A 111 10.34 1.99 4.99
N PRO A 112 9.39 2.58 4.24
CA PRO A 112 8.80 3.87 4.59
C PRO A 112 8.07 3.79 5.93
N ALA A 113 7.58 4.93 6.42
CA ALA A 113 6.62 4.92 7.52
C ALA A 113 5.39 4.09 7.12
N ARG A 114 4.82 3.37 8.07
CA ARG A 114 3.60 2.62 7.83
C ARG A 114 2.43 3.58 7.62
N THR A 115 1.72 3.42 6.51
CA THR A 115 0.40 4.02 6.28
C THR A 115 -0.60 3.59 7.36
N THR A 116 -1.11 4.54 8.13
CA THR A 116 -2.12 4.29 9.16
C THR A 116 -3.53 4.42 8.60
N VAL A 117 -4.49 3.74 9.23
CA VAL A 117 -5.92 3.91 8.90
C VAL A 117 -6.37 5.37 8.99
N LYS A 118 -5.76 6.17 9.88
CA LYS A 118 -6.07 7.59 9.98
C LYS A 118 -5.66 8.36 8.72
N GLU A 119 -4.46 8.09 8.22
CA GLU A 119 -3.95 8.67 6.98
C GLU A 119 -4.76 8.20 5.78
N SER A 120 -5.06 6.90 5.67
CA SER A 120 -5.89 6.37 4.58
C SER A 120 -7.27 7.04 4.55
N VAL A 121 -7.96 7.13 5.70
CA VAL A 121 -9.28 7.78 5.77
C VAL A 121 -9.19 9.27 5.41
N ALA A 122 -8.14 9.97 5.86
CA ALA A 122 -7.95 11.37 5.53
C ALA A 122 -7.65 11.60 4.04
N ALA A 123 -6.85 10.73 3.43
CA ALA A 123 -6.50 10.76 2.02
C ALA A 123 -7.70 10.42 1.11
N ALA A 124 -8.59 9.52 1.55
CA ALA A 124 -9.81 9.16 0.84
C ALA A 124 -10.93 10.21 0.95
N ALA A 125 -10.94 11.04 2.00
CA ALA A 125 -12.04 11.96 2.30
C ALA A 125 -12.48 12.91 1.16
N PRO A 126 -11.58 13.40 0.26
CA PRO A 126 -11.98 14.20 -0.89
C PRO A 126 -12.79 13.45 -1.95
N TYR A 127 -12.66 12.11 -1.99
CA TYR A 127 -13.20 11.24 -3.05
C TYR A 127 -14.34 10.36 -2.55
N ILE A 128 -14.26 9.89 -1.31
CA ILE A 128 -15.23 8.97 -0.71
C ILE A 128 -15.83 9.61 0.53
N ARG A 129 -17.16 9.74 0.54
CA ARG A 129 -17.89 10.18 1.72
C ARG A 129 -17.71 9.16 2.83
N ARG A 130 -17.34 9.65 4.02
CA ARG A 130 -17.14 8.82 5.22
C ARG A 130 -18.30 7.88 5.52
N ALA A 131 -19.54 8.31 5.27
CA ALA A 131 -20.75 7.52 5.51
C ALA A 131 -20.84 6.23 4.68
N LEU A 132 -20.12 6.14 3.56
CA LEU A 132 -20.08 4.92 2.75
C LEU A 132 -19.42 3.77 3.51
N GLY A 133 -18.35 4.07 4.25
CA GLY A 133 -17.56 3.07 4.95
C GLY A 133 -16.94 2.01 4.03
N GLY A 134 -16.60 0.86 4.61
CA GLY A 134 -16.10 -0.31 3.88
C GLY A 134 -14.67 -0.20 3.34
N GLU A 135 -14.26 -1.22 2.60
CA GLU A 135 -12.89 -1.36 2.10
C GLU A 135 -12.52 -0.32 1.04
N ALA A 136 -13.50 0.22 0.30
CA ALA A 136 -13.24 1.25 -0.71
C ALA A 136 -12.45 2.44 -0.15
N VAL A 137 -12.71 2.81 1.11
CA VAL A 137 -11.98 3.87 1.82
C VAL A 137 -10.49 3.53 2.00
N LEU A 138 -10.17 2.27 2.32
CA LEU A 138 -8.79 1.83 2.53
C LEU A 138 -8.07 1.61 1.19
N THR A 139 -8.75 0.97 0.24
CA THR A 139 -8.26 0.73 -1.12
C THR A 139 -7.82 2.02 -1.79
N LEU A 140 -8.68 3.04 -1.80
CA LEU A 140 -8.35 4.33 -2.38
C LEU A 140 -7.41 5.12 -1.48
N GLY A 141 -7.74 5.23 -0.20
CA GLY A 141 -7.05 6.12 0.74
C GLY A 141 -5.60 5.74 0.99
N GLY A 142 -5.31 4.46 1.14
CA GLY A 142 -3.94 3.97 1.30
C GLY A 142 -3.08 4.27 0.08
N ALA A 143 -3.61 4.03 -1.12
CA ALA A 143 -2.94 4.33 -2.38
C ALA A 143 -2.69 5.83 -2.57
N VAL A 144 -3.71 6.67 -2.32
CA VAL A 144 -3.57 8.13 -2.42
C VAL A 144 -2.56 8.66 -1.42
N HIS A 145 -2.55 8.14 -0.18
CA HIS A 145 -1.56 8.54 0.81
C HIS A 145 -0.14 8.15 0.38
N GLU A 146 0.08 6.89 0.01
CA GLU A 146 1.41 6.43 -0.42
C GLU A 146 1.89 7.15 -1.70
N TRP A 147 0.97 7.51 -2.60
CA TRP A 147 1.28 8.33 -3.78
C TRP A 147 1.77 9.72 -3.38
N ARG A 148 1.04 10.41 -2.50
CA ARG A 148 1.39 11.77 -2.04
C ARG A 148 2.71 11.81 -1.26
N GLU A 149 3.03 10.74 -0.53
CA GLU A 149 4.31 10.58 0.18
C GLU A 149 5.45 10.12 -0.75
N GLY A 150 5.20 9.90 -2.04
CA GLY A 150 6.21 9.48 -3.02
C GLY A 150 6.71 8.05 -2.80
N VAL A 151 5.95 7.22 -2.09
CA VAL A 151 6.30 5.83 -1.77
C VAL A 151 6.03 4.89 -2.94
N ILE A 152 5.07 5.23 -3.79
CA ILE A 152 4.62 4.42 -4.93
C ILE A 152 4.62 5.24 -6.22
N ASP A 153 4.79 4.55 -7.34
CA ASP A 153 4.77 5.06 -8.71
C ASP A 153 3.48 4.66 -9.45
N GLY A 154 2.66 3.79 -8.85
CA GLY A 154 1.39 3.34 -9.39
C GLY A 154 0.65 2.42 -8.42
N VAL A 155 -0.60 2.10 -8.74
CA VAL A 155 -1.45 1.23 -7.94
C VAL A 155 -2.16 0.19 -8.81
N VAL A 156 -2.23 -1.04 -8.31
CA VAL A 156 -3.08 -2.10 -8.84
C VAL A 156 -4.14 -2.42 -7.79
N SER A 157 -5.41 -2.15 -8.10
CA SER A 157 -6.56 -2.48 -7.27
C SER A 157 -7.13 -3.82 -7.72
N ILE A 158 -7.11 -4.81 -6.84
CA ILE A 158 -7.61 -6.16 -7.11
C ILE A 158 -8.89 -6.38 -6.31
N GLY A 159 -9.91 -6.95 -6.94
CA GLY A 159 -11.07 -7.39 -6.20
C GLY A 159 -11.95 -8.33 -7.02
N PRO A 160 -12.95 -8.96 -6.37
CA PRO A 160 -13.88 -9.81 -7.09
C PRO A 160 -14.59 -9.05 -8.21
N LEU A 161 -14.86 -9.74 -9.32
CA LEU A 161 -15.69 -9.23 -10.39
C LEU A 161 -17.03 -8.73 -9.82
N GLU A 162 -17.44 -7.53 -10.24
CA GLU A 162 -18.68 -6.86 -9.80
C GLU A 162 -18.81 -6.58 -8.28
N CYS A 163 -17.72 -6.67 -7.51
CA CYS A 163 -17.72 -6.29 -6.10
C CYS A 163 -17.91 -4.77 -5.92
N MET A 164 -18.94 -4.37 -5.17
CA MET A 164 -19.32 -2.96 -4.98
C MET A 164 -18.17 -2.09 -4.41
N PRO A 165 -17.48 -2.44 -3.31
CA PRO A 165 -16.31 -1.67 -2.84
C PRO A 165 -15.23 -1.48 -3.91
N ASN A 166 -14.96 -2.50 -4.72
CA ASN A 166 -13.97 -2.44 -5.79
C ASN A 166 -14.42 -1.46 -6.90
N LYS A 167 -15.69 -1.52 -7.31
CA LYS A 167 -16.26 -0.59 -8.31
C LYS A 167 -16.29 0.86 -7.83
N ILE A 168 -16.55 1.08 -6.54
CA ILE A 168 -16.45 2.42 -5.96
C ILE A 168 -15.00 2.91 -6.01
N ALA A 169 -14.04 2.11 -5.54
CA ALA A 169 -12.62 2.50 -5.58
C ALA A 169 -12.14 2.76 -7.02
N GLU A 170 -12.49 1.89 -7.97
CA GLU A 170 -12.19 2.04 -9.41
C GLU A 170 -12.69 3.39 -9.96
N SER A 171 -13.95 3.73 -9.69
CA SER A 171 -14.52 5.03 -10.12
C SER A 171 -13.75 6.22 -9.54
N GLN A 172 -13.26 6.10 -8.31
CA GLN A 172 -12.52 7.18 -7.66
C GLN A 172 -11.06 7.24 -8.12
N PHE A 173 -10.44 6.10 -8.44
CA PHE A 173 -9.10 6.09 -9.04
C PHE A 173 -9.07 6.84 -10.36
N PHE A 174 -10.13 6.78 -11.18
CA PHE A 174 -10.25 7.62 -12.38
C PHE A 174 -10.14 9.12 -12.06
N HIS A 175 -10.80 9.57 -10.99
CA HIS A 175 -10.71 10.96 -10.54
C HIS A 175 -9.33 11.32 -9.96
N VAL A 176 -8.73 10.43 -9.16
CA VAL A 176 -7.38 10.63 -8.63
C VAL A 176 -6.37 10.71 -9.77
N ALA A 177 -6.49 9.86 -10.80
CA ALA A 177 -5.61 9.91 -11.97
C ALA A 177 -5.69 11.27 -12.68
N GLY A 178 -6.90 11.81 -12.86
CA GLY A 178 -7.10 13.12 -13.47
C GLY A 178 -6.63 14.31 -12.61
N GLN A 179 -6.73 14.22 -11.28
CA GLN A 179 -6.41 15.32 -10.36
C GLN A 179 -4.97 15.31 -9.86
N GLU A 180 -4.40 14.13 -9.63
CA GLU A 180 -3.11 13.93 -8.97
C GLU A 180 -2.10 13.16 -9.83
N GLY A 181 -2.52 12.62 -10.99
CA GLY A 181 -1.63 11.90 -11.91
C GLY A 181 -1.29 10.47 -11.48
N LEU A 182 -1.90 9.94 -10.42
CA LEU A 182 -1.68 8.56 -9.96
C LEU A 182 -2.10 7.57 -11.06
N LEU A 183 -1.15 6.77 -11.55
CA LEU A 183 -1.44 5.67 -12.46
C LEU A 183 -2.10 4.53 -11.70
N SER A 184 -3.29 4.12 -12.14
CA SER A 184 -4.06 3.04 -11.53
C SER A 184 -4.48 1.99 -12.55
N LEU A 185 -4.42 0.73 -12.16
CA LEU A 185 -5.02 -0.40 -12.86
C LEU A 185 -5.99 -1.12 -11.93
N THR A 186 -7.22 -1.35 -12.36
CA THR A 186 -8.17 -2.20 -11.63
C THR A 186 -8.26 -3.55 -12.31
N LEU A 187 -8.09 -4.63 -11.54
CA LEU A 187 -8.22 -6.01 -11.98
C LEU A 187 -9.47 -6.62 -11.34
N PRO A 188 -10.60 -6.71 -12.07
CA PRO A 188 -11.76 -7.45 -11.62
C PRO A 188 -11.54 -8.95 -11.86
N LEU A 189 -11.48 -9.75 -10.79
CA LEU A 189 -11.11 -11.16 -10.87
C LEU A 189 -12.26 -12.07 -10.45
N ASN A 190 -12.46 -13.14 -11.20
CA ASN A 190 -13.45 -14.19 -10.97
C ASN A 190 -12.81 -15.60 -10.95
N GLY A 191 -11.47 -15.66 -10.93
CA GLY A 191 -10.68 -16.89 -11.04
C GLY A 191 -10.12 -17.16 -12.44
N ASP A 192 -10.50 -16.37 -13.45
CA ASP A 192 -9.90 -16.45 -14.78
C ASP A 192 -8.48 -15.85 -14.78
N PRO A 193 -7.55 -16.38 -15.60
CA PRO A 193 -6.24 -15.79 -15.75
C PRO A 193 -6.31 -14.35 -16.28
N ILE A 194 -5.48 -13.49 -15.71
CA ILE A 194 -5.26 -12.12 -16.17
C ILE A 194 -4.55 -12.19 -17.52
N ASP A 195 -5.10 -11.47 -18.50
CA ASP A 195 -4.47 -11.25 -19.78
C ASP A 195 -3.08 -10.58 -19.57
N PRO A 196 -1.98 -11.24 -20.00
CA PRO A 196 -0.63 -10.69 -19.85
C PRO A 196 -0.48 -9.29 -20.46
N GLU A 197 -1.19 -8.96 -21.54
CA GLU A 197 -1.07 -7.67 -22.23
C GLU A 197 -1.49 -6.49 -21.34
N VAL A 198 -2.45 -6.71 -20.44
CA VAL A 198 -2.92 -5.70 -19.49
C VAL A 198 -1.79 -5.33 -18.52
N LEU A 199 -1.08 -6.33 -18.00
CA LEU A 199 0.05 -6.12 -17.10
C LEU A 199 1.27 -5.58 -17.83
N ASP A 200 1.50 -5.99 -19.07
CA ASP A 200 2.60 -5.48 -19.91
C ASP A 200 2.43 -4.00 -20.22
N THR A 201 1.23 -3.58 -20.60
CA THR A 201 0.90 -2.18 -20.88
C THR A 201 1.05 -1.32 -19.63
N PHE A 202 0.53 -1.79 -18.49
CA PHE A 202 0.68 -1.09 -17.22
C PHE A 202 2.15 -0.97 -16.81
N ALA A 203 2.93 -2.06 -16.92
CA ALA A 203 4.34 -2.05 -16.58
C ALA A 203 5.15 -1.11 -17.48
N PHE A 204 4.87 -1.10 -18.78
CA PHE A 204 5.50 -0.17 -19.72
C PHE A 204 5.32 1.29 -19.27
N GLU A 205 4.09 1.68 -18.95
CA GLU A 205 3.76 3.05 -18.52
C GLU A 205 4.42 3.41 -17.18
N VAL A 206 4.36 2.51 -16.18
CA VAL A 206 5.02 2.68 -14.88
C VAL A 206 6.53 2.91 -15.06
N HIS A 207 7.19 2.09 -15.88
CA HIS A 207 8.61 2.22 -16.16
C HIS A 207 8.95 3.52 -16.90
N ALA A 208 8.12 3.92 -17.87
CA ALA A 208 8.31 5.17 -18.61
C ALA A 208 8.25 6.39 -17.68
N ARG A 209 7.25 6.43 -16.78
CA ARG A 209 7.11 7.50 -15.79
C ARG A 209 8.27 7.54 -14.80
N CYS A 210 8.71 6.38 -14.32
CA CYS A 210 9.84 6.29 -13.41
C CYS A 210 11.13 6.82 -14.03
N ARG A 211 11.44 6.41 -15.28
CA ARG A 211 12.60 6.92 -16.04
C ARG A 211 12.53 8.43 -16.25
N ALA A 212 11.36 8.97 -16.61
CA ALA A 212 11.19 10.40 -16.81
C ALA A 212 11.46 11.20 -15.53
N ARG A 213 10.96 10.72 -14.38
CA ARG A 213 11.23 11.33 -13.07
C ARG A 213 12.71 11.30 -12.70
N GLN A 214 13.38 10.16 -12.90
CA GLN A 214 14.83 10.02 -12.64
C GLN A 214 15.64 10.98 -13.52
N ALA A 215 15.30 11.09 -14.81
CA ALA A 215 15.94 12.03 -15.72
C ALA A 215 15.77 13.50 -15.26
N ALA A 216 14.57 13.89 -14.84
CA ALA A 216 14.30 15.23 -14.33
C ALA A 216 15.09 15.54 -13.04
N ALA A 217 15.19 14.57 -12.11
CA ALA A 217 15.95 14.71 -10.88
C ALA A 217 17.47 14.89 -11.14
N ALA A 218 18.02 14.16 -12.11
CA ALA A 218 19.43 14.28 -12.50
C ALA A 218 19.77 15.68 -13.06
N VAL A 219 18.88 16.25 -13.87
CA VAL A 219 19.06 17.61 -14.42
C VAL A 219 19.00 18.67 -13.32
N GLY A 220 18.06 18.56 -12.37
CA GLY A 220 17.93 19.49 -11.24
C GLY A 220 19.15 19.50 -10.30
N GLN A 221 19.82 18.36 -10.11
CA GLN A 221 21.05 18.29 -9.31
C GLN A 221 22.26 18.91 -10.00
N GLN A 222 22.32 18.90 -11.33
CA GLN A 222 23.39 19.55 -12.10
C GLN A 222 23.27 21.08 -12.08
N THR A 223 22.06 21.62 -12.22
CA THR A 223 21.83 23.08 -12.18
C THR A 223 22.00 23.69 -10.78
N GLY A 224 21.64 22.95 -9.72
CA GLY A 224 21.87 23.37 -8.33
C GLY A 224 23.35 23.44 -7.93
N LYS A 225 24.23 22.61 -8.53
CA LYS A 225 25.68 22.68 -8.31
C LYS A 225 26.36 23.84 -9.03
N LEU A 226 25.76 24.36 -10.11
CA LEU A 226 26.29 25.47 -10.90
C LEU A 226 25.99 26.87 -10.30
N HIS A 227 25.01 26.97 -9.40
CA HIS A 227 24.62 28.24 -8.75
C HIS A 227 25.04 28.33 -7.27
N GLY A 228 25.82 27.34 -6.78
CA GLY A 228 26.31 27.26 -5.41
C GLY A 228 27.79 27.58 -5.27
N VAL A 229 28.28 28.61 -5.98
CA VAL A 229 29.63 29.20 -5.81
C VAL A 229 29.48 30.68 -5.51
#